data_AF-A0A2A7WPT7-F1
#
_entry.id   AF-A0A2A7WPT7-F1
#
_cell.length_a   1.000
_cell.length_b   1.000
_cell.length_c   1.000
_cell.angle_alpha   90.00
_cell.angle_beta   90.00
_cell.angle_gamma   90.00
#
_symmetry.space_group_name_H-M   'P 1'
#
loop_
_entity.id
_entity.type
_entity.pdbx_description
1 polymer ?
#
loop_
_entity_poly.entity_id
_entity_poly.type
_entity_poly.pdbx_seq_one_letter_code
_entity_poly.pdbx_strand_id
1 'polypeptide(L)'
;MKQERNFKNYCIPFPNLKQILFDLKRSNYKLGMITNGRGQFQVKNIKALGVSAFFELILISEIKGISKPNPKIFQKALDYFHVSANEAVYIGVHPDNDYKTARNLGMYAIWKF
;
A
#
# COMPACT_ATOMS: atom_id res chain seq x y z
N MET A 1 9.97 21.47 4.51
CA MET A 1 9.87 22.31 5.74
C MET A 1 10.31 21.50 6.96
N LYS A 2 10.86 22.12 8.03
CA LYS A 2 11.40 21.40 9.24
C LYS A 2 10.44 20.36 9.83
N GLN A 3 9.13 20.57 9.74
CA GLN A 3 8.07 19.70 10.28
C GLN A 3 8.06 18.28 9.65
N GLU A 4 8.26 18.17 8.34
CA GLU A 4 8.27 16.87 7.65
C GLU A 4 9.47 15.99 8.02
N ARG A 5 10.59 16.59 8.45
CA ARG A 5 11.82 15.85 8.80
C ARG A 5 11.65 14.99 10.05
N ASN A 6 10.81 15.44 10.99
CA ASN A 6 10.62 14.80 12.28
C ASN A 6 9.33 13.96 12.36
N PHE A 7 8.42 14.09 11.40
CA PHE A 7 7.13 13.37 11.39
C PHE A 7 7.28 11.86 11.61
N LYS A 8 8.29 11.25 10.99
CA LYS A 8 8.60 9.82 11.13
C LYS A 8 8.76 9.36 12.59
N ASN A 9 9.17 10.26 13.50
CA ASN A 9 9.36 9.95 14.92
C ASN A 9 8.03 9.90 15.69
N TYR A 10 6.93 10.32 15.07
CA TYR A 10 5.58 10.35 15.65
C TYR A 10 4.61 9.44 14.87
N CYS A 11 5.12 8.61 13.96
CA CYS A 11 4.30 7.63 13.25
C CYS A 11 3.93 6.48 14.21
N ILE A 12 2.65 6.42 14.58
CA ILE A 12 2.09 5.36 15.41
C ILE A 12 1.31 4.39 14.51
N PRO A 13 1.62 3.08 14.52
CA PRO A 13 0.85 2.10 13.77
C PRO A 13 -0.53 1.88 14.41
N PHE A 14 -1.51 1.47 13.60
CA PHE A 14 -2.75 0.92 14.15
C PHE A 14 -2.43 -0.30 15.05
N PRO A 15 -3.27 -0.56 16.07
CA PRO A 15 -3.17 -1.78 16.86
C PRO A 15 -3.11 -3.02 15.97
N ASN A 16 -2.28 -3.98 16.35
CA ASN A 16 -2.10 -5.26 15.66
C ASN A 16 -1.56 -5.20 14.21
N LEU A 17 -1.15 -4.03 13.70
CA LEU A 17 -0.63 -3.91 12.32
C LEU A 17 0.45 -4.96 12.01
N LYS A 18 1.48 -5.07 12.86
CA LYS A 18 2.59 -6.01 12.64
C LYS A 18 2.15 -7.46 12.75
N GLN A 19 1.23 -7.77 13.67
CA GLN A 19 0.70 -9.12 13.85
C GLN A 19 -0.07 -9.56 12.60
N ILE A 20 -0.95 -8.70 12.07
CA ILE A 20 -1.71 -8.98 10.84
C ILE A 20 -0.76 -9.19 9.65
N LEU A 21 0.24 -8.32 9.47
CA LEU A 21 1.22 -8.49 8.38
C LEU A 21 2.01 -9.79 8.51
N PHE A 22 2.35 -10.17 9.74
CA PHE A 22 3.02 -11.44 10.03
C PHE A 22 2.13 -12.65 9.69
N ASP A 23 0.87 -12.64 10.13
CA ASP A 23 -0.08 -13.74 9.90
C ASP A 23 -0.39 -13.92 8.41
N LEU A 24 -0.50 -12.81 7.65
CA LEU A 24 -0.67 -12.85 6.20
C LEU A 24 0.54 -13.48 5.51
N LYS A 25 1.77 -13.07 5.87
CA LYS A 25 3.00 -13.67 5.32
C LYS A 25 3.10 -15.16 5.67
N ARG A 26 2.77 -15.53 6.91
CA ARG A 26 2.75 -16.93 7.36
C ARG A 26 1.72 -17.78 6.61
N SER A 27 0.63 -17.16 6.16
CA SER A 27 -0.39 -17.79 5.30
C SER A 27 -0.04 -17.76 3.81
N ASN A 28 1.22 -17.48 3.46
CA ASN A 28 1.74 -17.44 2.09
C ASN A 28 1.15 -16.34 1.18
N TYR A 29 0.56 -15.28 1.74
CA TYR A 29 0.19 -14.12 0.94
C TYR A 29 1.43 -13.30 0.58
N LYS A 30 1.54 -12.93 -0.70
CA LYS A 30 2.47 -11.89 -1.16
C LYS A 30 1.89 -10.52 -0.83
N LEU A 31 2.70 -9.63 -0.28
CA LEU A 31 2.22 -8.34 0.19
C LEU A 31 2.83 -7.19 -0.61
N GLY A 32 1.95 -6.33 -1.14
CA GLY A 32 2.30 -5.07 -1.79
C GLY A 32 1.66 -3.87 -1.10
N MET A 33 2.26 -2.70 -1.25
CA MET A 33 1.73 -1.43 -0.77
C MET A 33 1.61 -0.43 -1.92
N ILE A 34 0.43 0.17 -2.10
CA ILE A 34 0.19 1.26 -3.04
C ILE A 34 -0.29 2.49 -2.27
N THR A 35 0.47 3.58 -2.34
CA THR A 35 0.15 4.81 -1.61
C THR A 35 0.29 6.06 -2.46
N ASN A 36 -0.69 6.95 -2.34
CA ASN A 36 -0.59 8.33 -2.82
C ASN A 36 0.26 9.15 -1.84
N GLY A 37 1.53 8.78 -1.75
CA GLY A 37 2.48 9.32 -0.77
C GLY A 37 3.50 10.26 -1.41
N ARG A 38 3.99 11.20 -0.60
CA ARG A 38 5.07 12.11 -1.01
C ARG A 38 6.42 11.42 -0.88
N GLY A 39 7.23 11.40 -1.94
CA GLY A 39 8.30 10.43 -2.20
C GLY A 39 9.11 9.98 -0.99
N GLN A 40 10.19 10.69 -0.67
CA GLN A 40 11.08 10.30 0.44
C GLN A 40 10.44 10.47 1.83
N PHE A 41 9.41 11.32 1.95
CA PHE A 41 8.65 11.46 3.17
C PHE A 41 7.92 10.16 3.52
N GLN A 42 7.22 9.58 2.55
CA GLN A 42 6.49 8.32 2.69
C GLN A 42 7.45 7.16 2.94
N VAL A 43 8.60 7.11 2.25
CA VAL A 43 9.65 6.09 2.50
C VAL A 43 10.10 6.14 3.97
N LYS A 44 10.36 7.33 4.51
CA LYS A 44 10.80 7.48 5.91
C LYS A 44 9.74 7.01 6.91
N ASN A 45 8.46 7.30 6.65
CA ASN A 45 7.38 6.90 7.55
C ASN A 45 7.18 5.38 7.55
N ILE A 46 7.21 4.74 6.38
CA ILE A 46 7.10 3.27 6.28
C ILE A 46 8.27 2.60 7.02
N LYS A 47 9.49 3.13 6.86
CA LYS A 47 10.67 2.63 7.58
C LYS A 47 10.56 2.82 9.09
N ALA A 48 10.09 3.98 9.54
CA ALA A 48 9.94 4.26 10.97
C ALA A 48 8.87 3.37 11.64
N LEU A 49 7.82 2.99 10.91
CA LEU A 49 6.84 2.02 11.39
C LEU A 49 7.41 0.59 11.48
N GLY A 50 8.59 0.33 10.88
CA GLY A 50 9.24 -0.98 10.88
C GLY A 50 8.47 -2.03 10.09
N VAL A 51 7.71 -1.61 9.07
CA VAL A 51 6.86 -2.51 8.26
C VAL A 51 7.40 -2.77 6.86
N SER A 52 8.46 -2.07 6.43
CA SER A 52 9.00 -2.19 5.06
C SER A 52 9.32 -3.63 4.67
N ALA A 53 9.85 -4.44 5.60
CA ALA A 53 10.28 -5.81 5.34
C ALA A 53 9.12 -6.80 5.06
N PHE A 54 7.88 -6.44 5.39
CA PHE A 54 6.73 -7.29 5.09
C PHE A 54 6.30 -7.19 3.63
N PHE A 55 6.62 -6.09 2.95
CA PHE A 55 6.16 -5.81 1.59
C PHE A 55 7.26 -6.09 0.57
N GLU A 56 6.97 -6.95 -0.39
CA GLU A 56 7.85 -7.26 -1.52
C GLU A 56 7.85 -6.09 -2.53
N LEU A 57 6.73 -5.38 -2.62
CA LEU A 57 6.56 -4.22 -3.49
C LEU A 57 5.97 -3.04 -2.75
N ILE A 58 6.60 -1.86 -2.90
CA ILE A 58 6.07 -0.59 -2.40
C ILE A 58 6.04 0.42 -3.56
N LEU A 59 4.84 0.82 -3.95
CA LEU A 59 4.57 1.82 -5.00
C LEU A 59 4.11 3.13 -4.34
N ILE A 60 4.99 4.13 -4.39
CA ILE A 60 4.73 5.49 -3.89
C ILE A 60 4.49 6.40 -5.10
N SER A 61 3.33 7.06 -5.14
CA SER A 61 2.87 7.78 -6.34
C SER A 61 3.84 8.84 -6.85
N GLU A 62 4.42 9.66 -5.97
CA GLU A 62 5.37 10.72 -6.38
C GLU A 62 6.64 10.13 -7.02
N ILE A 63 7.13 8.99 -6.50
CA ILE A 63 8.31 8.30 -7.05
C ILE A 63 7.98 7.64 -8.39
N LYS A 64 6.74 7.14 -8.55
CA LYS A 64 6.32 6.41 -9.75
C LYS A 64 5.72 7.32 -10.83
N GLY A 65 5.47 8.59 -10.55
CA GLY A 65 4.81 9.54 -11.45
C GLY A 65 3.36 9.19 -11.80
N ILE A 66 2.73 8.31 -11.02
CA ILE A 66 1.36 7.81 -11.24
C ILE A 66 0.70 7.70 -9.88
N SER A 67 -0.48 8.30 -9.70
CA SER A 67 -1.26 8.22 -8.47
C SER A 67 -2.58 7.49 -8.69
N LYS A 68 -3.12 6.89 -7.63
CA LYS A 68 -4.53 6.50 -7.58
C LYS A 68 -5.39 7.77 -7.79
N PRO A 69 -6.49 7.72 -8.57
CA PRO A 69 -7.24 6.53 -9.02
C PRO A 69 -6.74 5.93 -10.35
N ASN A 70 -5.59 6.35 -10.89
CA ASN A 70 -5.10 5.81 -12.15
C ASN A 70 -4.84 4.29 -12.03
N PRO A 71 -5.52 3.44 -12.82
CA PRO A 71 -5.42 1.98 -12.70
C PRO A 71 -4.00 1.45 -12.96
N LYS A 72 -3.16 2.18 -13.68
CA LYS A 72 -1.80 1.73 -14.03
C LYS A 72 -0.93 1.43 -12.82
N ILE A 73 -1.15 2.09 -11.67
CA ILE A 73 -0.35 1.79 -10.47
C ILE A 73 -0.76 0.45 -9.83
N PHE A 74 -2.04 0.08 -9.92
CA PHE A 74 -2.53 -1.24 -9.50
C PHE A 74 -2.06 -2.33 -10.46
N GLN A 75 -2.14 -2.06 -11.76
CA GLN A 75 -1.66 -2.99 -12.79
C GLN A 75 -0.17 -3.31 -12.61
N LYS A 76 0.66 -2.29 -12.33
CA LYS A 76 2.08 -2.49 -11.99
C LYS A 76 2.30 -3.43 -10.80
N ALA A 77 1.39 -3.44 -9.82
CA ALA A 77 1.49 -4.35 -8.69
C ALA A 77 1.08 -5.78 -9.08
N LEU A 78 -0.01 -5.93 -9.83
CA LEU A 78 -0.47 -7.22 -10.36
C LEU A 78 0.62 -7.87 -11.23
N ASP A 79 1.20 -7.08 -12.15
CA ASP A 79 2.25 -7.51 -13.06
C ASP A 79 3.52 -7.96 -12.30
N TYR A 80 3.92 -7.21 -11.26
CA TYR A 80 5.06 -7.57 -10.40
C TYR A 80 4.86 -8.91 -9.69
N PHE A 81 3.64 -9.19 -9.22
CA PHE A 81 3.33 -10.43 -8.51
C PHE A 81 2.99 -11.60 -9.44
N HIS A 82 2.86 -11.33 -10.75
CA HIS A 82 2.42 -12.26 -11.78
C HIS A 82 1.08 -12.91 -11.44
N VAL A 83 0.11 -12.09 -11.03
CA VAL A 83 -1.26 -12.53 -10.69
C VAL A 83 -2.29 -11.74 -11.49
N SER A 84 -3.41 -12.38 -11.78
CA SER A 84 -4.57 -11.70 -12.35
C SER A 84 -5.34 -10.92 -11.27
N ALA A 85 -6.15 -9.94 -11.68
CA ALA A 85 -6.81 -9.04 -10.74
C ALA A 85 -7.75 -9.78 -9.77
N ASN A 86 -8.48 -10.78 -10.24
CA ASN A 86 -9.41 -11.59 -9.43
C ASN A 86 -8.71 -12.52 -8.43
N GLU A 87 -7.39 -12.69 -8.52
CA GLU A 87 -6.57 -13.41 -7.53
C GLU A 87 -6.02 -12.48 -6.44
N ALA A 88 -6.28 -11.17 -6.54
CA ALA A 88 -5.74 -10.17 -5.64
C ALA A 88 -6.82 -9.49 -4.79
N VAL A 89 -6.48 -9.23 -3.53
CA VAL A 89 -7.28 -8.44 -2.59
C VAL A 89 -6.61 -7.09 -2.39
N TYR A 90 -7.38 -6.00 -2.52
CA TYR A 90 -6.93 -4.65 -2.21
C TYR A 90 -7.69 -4.08 -1.00
N ILE A 91 -6.94 -3.64 0.01
CA ILE A 91 -7.49 -3.03 1.23
C ILE A 91 -7.15 -1.54 1.21
N GLY A 92 -8.16 -0.68 1.23
CA GLY A 92 -7.96 0.77 1.21
C GLY A 92 -9.09 1.55 1.88
N VAL A 93 -8.92 2.86 1.98
CA VAL A 93 -9.80 3.73 2.78
C VAL A 93 -10.55 4.76 1.94
N HIS A 94 -10.07 5.07 0.73
CA HIS A 94 -10.71 6.07 -0.10
C HIS A 94 -11.73 5.41 -1.05
N PRO A 95 -13.00 5.84 -1.06
CA PRO A 95 -14.03 5.21 -1.89
C PRO A 95 -13.66 5.19 -3.38
N ASP A 96 -13.21 6.33 -3.93
CA ASP A 96 -12.84 6.41 -5.35
C ASP A 96 -11.43 5.88 -5.65
N ASN A 97 -10.41 6.44 -4.99
CA ASN A 97 -9.00 6.11 -5.26
C ASN A 97 -8.62 4.67 -4.94
N ASP A 98 -9.26 4.04 -3.96
CA ASP A 98 -8.93 2.69 -3.52
C ASP A 98 -10.01 1.70 -3.95
N TYR A 99 -11.20 1.81 -3.36
CA TYR A 99 -12.22 0.78 -3.48
C TYR A 99 -12.76 0.66 -4.91
N LYS A 100 -13.26 1.75 -5.50
CA LYS A 100 -13.80 1.73 -6.87
C LYS A 100 -12.74 1.39 -7.90
N THR A 101 -11.54 1.97 -7.82
CA THR A 101 -10.45 1.64 -8.78
C THR A 101 -10.10 0.16 -8.76
N ALA A 102 -9.92 -0.45 -7.57
CA ALA A 102 -9.61 -1.87 -7.45
C ALA A 102 -10.75 -2.76 -7.99
N ARG A 103 -12.01 -2.44 -7.65
CA ARG A 103 -13.20 -3.17 -8.15
C ARG A 103 -13.31 -3.10 -9.67
N ASN A 104 -13.09 -1.93 -10.27
CA ASN A 104 -13.17 -1.74 -11.72
C ASN A 104 -12.10 -2.53 -12.48
N LEU A 105 -10.98 -2.86 -11.83
CA LEU A 105 -9.94 -3.74 -12.38
C LEU A 105 -10.26 -5.24 -12.22
N GLY A 106 -11.31 -5.60 -11.49
CA GLY A 106 -11.67 -6.99 -11.19
C GLY A 106 -11.06 -7.54 -9.91
N MET A 107 -10.42 -6.70 -9.07
CA MET A 107 -9.91 -7.14 -7.77
C MET A 107 -11.02 -7.30 -6.74
N TYR A 108 -10.77 -8.16 -5.75
CA TYR A 108 -11.57 -8.13 -4.52
C TYR A 108 -11.14 -6.90 -3.71
N ALA A 109 -12.08 -6.02 -3.36
CA ALA A 109 -11.75 -4.79 -2.65
C ALA A 109 -12.44 -4.75 -1.29
N ILE A 110 -11.67 -4.46 -0.25
CA ILE A 110 -12.17 -4.27 1.12
C ILE A 110 -12.01 -2.79 1.45
N TRP A 111 -13.13 -2.13 1.72
CA TRP A 111 -13.13 -0.75 2.19
C TRP A 111 -13.04 -0.71 3.71
N LYS A 112 -11.96 -0.14 4.24
CA LYS A 112 -11.85 0.21 5.65
C LYS A 112 -12.45 1.61 5.86
N PHE A 113 -13.54 1.67 6.61
CA PHE A 113 -14.18 2.90 7.07
C PHE A 113 -13.53 3.43 8.36
#